data_AF-A0A842TWZ7-F1
#
_entry.id   AF-A0A842TWZ7-F1
#
_cell.length_a   1.000
_cell.length_b   1.000
_cell.length_c   1.000
_cell.angle_alpha   90.00
_cell.angle_beta   90.00
_cell.angle_gamma   90.00
#
_symmetry.space_group_name_H-M   'P 1'
#
loop_
_entity.id
_entity.type
_entity.pdbx_description
1 polymer ?
#
loop_
_entity_poly.entity_id
_entity_poly.type
_entity_poly.pdbx_seq_one_letter_code
_entity_poly.pdbx_strand_id
1 'polypeptide(L)' 'MKIKMEKFKQIIKKYNLEDKAEEIAEYVTSKEKEHFSLKEFAEKFNLEEKDAKHLLETIYKAVEAREKYLKEVK' A
#
# COMPACT_ATOMS: atom_id res chain seq x y z
N MET A 1 -7.16 17.83 -5.52
CA MET A 1 -6.87 16.87 -4.44
C MET A 1 -5.35 16.66 -4.33
N LYS A 2 -4.65 17.28 -3.35
CA LYS A 2 -3.19 17.07 -3.11
C LYS A 2 -2.87 16.29 -1.82
N ILE A 3 -3.88 15.98 -1.01
CA ILE A 3 -3.71 15.62 0.42
C ILE A 3 -3.32 14.15 0.67
N LYS A 4 -3.48 13.24 -0.30
CA LYS A 4 -3.24 11.80 -0.07
C LYS A 4 -1.76 11.40 -0.02
N MET A 5 -0.90 12.08 -0.80
CA MET A 5 0.53 11.73 -0.85
C MET A 5 1.33 12.18 0.38
N GLU A 6 0.96 13.31 0.99
CA GLU A 6 1.63 13.77 2.22
C GLU A 6 1.41 12.79 3.37
N LYS A 7 0.17 12.32 3.54
CA LYS A 7 -0.16 11.34 4.58
C LYS A 7 0.55 10.00 4.35
N PHE A 8 0.65 9.54 3.10
CA PHE A 8 1.44 8.36 2.77
C PHE A 8 2.91 8.51 3.17
N LYS A 9 3.56 9.63 2.80
CA LYS A 9 4.96 9.89 3.18
C LYS A 9 5.15 9.98 4.70
N GLN A 10 4.19 10.57 5.41
CA GLN A 10 4.21 10.62 6.87
C GLN A 10 4.13 9.22 7.48
N ILE A 11 3.28 8.34 6.96
CA ILE A 11 3.19 6.94 7.42
C ILE A 11 4.51 6.21 7.16
N ILE A 12 5.06 6.31 5.95
CA ILE A 12 6.34 5.67 5.60
C ILE A 12 7.45 6.10 6.58
N LYS A 13 7.57 7.40 6.88
CA LYS A 13 8.55 7.91 7.84
C LYS A 13 8.25 7.50 9.29
N LYS A 14 6.98 7.58 9.72
CA LYS A 14 6.54 7.26 11.09
C LYS A 14 6.91 5.82 11.47
N TYR A 15 6.78 4.89 10.54
CA TYR A 15 7.03 3.46 10.78
C TYR A 15 8.33 2.97 10.14
N ASN A 16 9.18 3.88 9.65
CA ASN A 16 10.45 3.57 8.99
C ASN A 16 10.31 2.48 7.89
N LEU A 17 9.32 2.64 7.02
CA LEU A 17 8.98 1.66 5.98
C LEU A 17 9.79 1.85 4.68
N GLU A 18 10.73 2.78 4.66
CA GLU A 18 11.56 3.09 3.48
C GLU A 18 12.33 1.86 3.02
N ASP A 19 12.93 1.12 3.96
CA ASP A 19 13.66 -0.13 3.69
C ASP A 19 12.74 -1.35 3.53
N LYS A 20 11.45 -1.21 3.87
CA LYS A 20 10.45 -2.29 3.77
C LYS A 20 9.59 -2.21 2.52
N ALA A 21 9.90 -1.29 1.60
CA ALA A 21 9.11 -1.06 0.41
C ALA A 21 8.98 -2.33 -0.46
N GLU A 22 10.05 -3.11 -0.59
CA GLU A 22 10.05 -4.37 -1.33
C GLU A 22 9.19 -5.44 -0.64
N GLU A 23 9.32 -5.59 0.68
CA GLU A 23 8.54 -6.55 1.47
C GLU A 23 7.04 -6.21 1.46
N ILE A 24 6.69 -4.92 1.51
CA ILE A 24 5.30 -4.45 1.37
C ILE A 24 4.78 -4.76 -0.03
N ALA A 25 5.56 -4.49 -1.07
CA ALA A 25 5.16 -4.79 -2.44
C ALA A 25 4.92 -6.29 -2.62
N GLU A 26 5.87 -7.13 -2.20
CA GLU A 26 5.76 -8.59 -2.26
C GLU A 26 4.53 -9.09 -1.49
N TYR A 27 4.28 -8.59 -0.29
CA TYR A 27 3.12 -9.00 0.50
C TYR A 27 1.79 -8.66 -0.20
N VAL A 28 1.70 -7.46 -0.79
CA VAL A 28 0.51 -6.98 -1.49
C VAL A 28 0.31 -7.67 -2.85
N THR A 29 1.38 -8.11 -3.51
CA THR A 29 1.30 -8.83 -4.80
C THR A 29 1.18 -10.35 -4.66
N SER A 30 1.69 -10.94 -3.58
CA SER A 30 1.67 -12.39 -3.37
C SER A 30 0.36 -12.93 -2.82
N LYS A 31 -0.43 -12.07 -2.15
CA LYS A 31 -1.77 -12.41 -1.68
C LYS A 31 -2.79 -12.03 -2.74
N GLU A 32 -3.65 -12.97 -3.12
CA GLU A 32 -4.88 -12.61 -3.83
C GLU A 32 -5.66 -11.60 -2.97
N LYS A 33 -6.13 -10.51 -3.60
CA LYS A 33 -6.85 -9.41 -2.96
C LYS A 33 -8.00 -9.91 -2.06
N GLU A 34 -8.59 -11.06 -2.38
CA GLU A 34 -9.70 -11.71 -1.66
C GLU A 34 -9.30 -12.34 -0.31
N HIS A 35 -8.04 -12.72 -0.12
CA HIS A 35 -7.54 -13.32 1.13
C HIS A 35 -6.72 -12.35 1.98
N PHE A 36 -6.77 -11.05 1.64
CA PHE A 36 -5.98 -10.03 2.31
C PHE A 36 -6.63 -9.59 3.63
N SER A 37 -5.97 -9.84 4.77
CA SER A 37 -6.38 -9.32 6.07
C SER A 37 -5.65 -8.01 6.40
N LEU A 38 -6.40 -6.92 6.55
CA LEU A 38 -5.88 -5.63 7.02
C LEU A 38 -5.18 -5.77 8.38
N LYS A 39 -5.74 -6.59 9.26
CA LYS A 39 -5.22 -6.82 10.59
C LYS A 39 -3.85 -7.52 10.54
N GLU A 40 -3.72 -8.57 9.74
CA GLU A 40 -2.43 -9.26 9.56
C GLU A 40 -1.36 -8.35 8.96
N PHE A 41 -1.74 -7.49 8.01
CA PHE A 41 -0.82 -6.50 7.45
C PHE A 41 -0.38 -5.47 8.50
N ALA A 42 -1.33 -4.95 9.28
CA ALA A 42 -1.03 -4.03 10.37
C ALA A 42 -0.10 -4.66 11.41
N GLU A 43 -0.35 -5.91 11.81
CA GLU A 43 0.49 -6.65 12.75
C GLU A 43 1.89 -6.93 12.17
N LYS A 44 1.99 -7.39 10.91
CA LYS A 44 3.27 -7.69 10.25
C LYS A 44 4.19 -6.48 10.15
N PHE A 45 3.64 -5.31 9.83
CA PHE A 45 4.41 -4.08 9.66
C PHE A 45 4.40 -3.18 10.90
N ASN A 46 3.82 -3.66 12.02
CA ASN A 46 3.65 -2.92 13.27
C ASN A 46 3.01 -1.53 13.05
N LEU A 47 1.93 -1.51 12.27
CA LEU A 47 1.18 -0.31 11.89
C LEU A 47 -0.12 -0.22 12.69
N GLU A 48 -0.59 0.99 12.93
CA GLU A 48 -1.98 1.18 13.31
C GLU A 48 -2.90 0.82 12.14
N GLU A 49 -4.05 0.18 12.42
CA GLU A 49 -5.03 -0.23 11.40
C GLU A 49 -5.43 0.92 10.45
N LYS A 50 -5.57 2.14 10.99
CA LYS A 50 -5.90 3.34 10.20
C LYS A 50 -4.81 3.71 9.19
N ASP A 51 -3.55 3.58 9.60
CA ASP A 51 -2.39 3.92 8.76
C ASP A 51 -2.14 2.79 7.74
N ALA A 52 -2.22 1.54 8.17
CA ALA A 52 -2.22 0.35 7.32
C ALA A 52 -3.26 0.46 6.19
N LYS A 53 -4.50 0.81 6.54
CA LYS A 53 -5.59 0.98 5.57
C LYS A 53 -5.26 2.05 4.54
N HIS A 54 -4.74 3.20 4.99
CA HIS A 54 -4.38 4.29 4.10
C HIS A 54 -3.22 3.93 3.16
N LEU A 55 -2.23 3.19 3.68
CA LEU A 55 -1.10 2.71 2.92
C LEU A 55 -1.56 1.78 1.80
N LEU A 56 -2.38 0.78 2.14
CA LEU A 56 -2.91 -0.19 1.19
C LEU A 56 -3.81 0.45 0.14
N GLU A 57 -4.72 1.33 0.55
CA GLU A 57 -5.56 2.08 -0.39
C GLU A 57 -4.74 2.89 -1.40
N THR A 58 -3.56 3.37 -1.00
CA THR A 58 -2.68 4.12 -1.88
C THR A 58 -1.95 3.19 -2.86
N ILE A 59 -1.44 2.05 -2.37
CA ILE A 59 -0.77 1.04 -3.18
C ILE A 59 -1.73 0.47 -4.23
N TYR A 60 -2.92 0.02 -3.82
CA TYR A 60 -3.90 -0.54 -4.76
C TYR A 60 -4.35 0.45 -5.82
N LYS A 61 -4.56 1.73 -5.46
CA LYS A 61 -4.85 2.77 -6.46
C LYS A 61 -3.71 2.96 -7.46
N ALA A 62 -2.45 2.86 -7.02
CA ALA A 62 -1.29 2.97 -7.91
C ALA A 62 -1.19 1.75 -8.86
N VAL A 63 -1.45 0.55 -8.35
CA VAL A 63 -1.51 -0.68 -9.16
C VAL A 63 -2.61 -0.58 -10.20
N GLU A 64 -3.83 -0.21 -9.80
CA GLU A 64 -4.97 -0.05 -10.72
C GLU A 64 -4.72 1.03 -11.78
N ALA A 65 -4.11 2.17 -11.41
CA ALA A 65 -3.73 3.21 -12.36
C ALA A 65 -2.71 2.70 -13.39
N ARG A 66 -1.72 1.91 -12.96
CA ARG A 66 -0.75 1.26 -13.86
C ARG A 66 -1.43 0.27 -14.80
N GLU A 67 -2.29 -0.60 -14.29
CA GLU A 67 -3.03 -1.57 -15.10
C GLU A 67 -3.91 -0.89 -16.15
N LYS A 68 -4.61 0.18 -15.75
CA LYS A 68 -5.44 0.97 -16.66
C LYS A 68 -4.59 1.59 -17.78
N TYR A 69 -3.47 2.21 -17.43
CA TYR A 69 -2.54 2.78 -18.41
C TYR A 69 -2.01 1.71 -19.38
N LEU A 70 -1.61 0.53 -18.88
CA LEU A 70 -1.14 -0.58 -19.71
C LEU A 70 -2.22 -1.14 -20.65
N LYS A 71 -3.50 -1.06 -20.27
CA LYS A 71 -4.62 -1.45 -21.13
C LYS A 71 -4.95 -0.39 -22.20
N GLU A 72 -4.83 0.89 -21.88
CA GLU A 72 -5.17 1.98 -22.81
C GLU A 72 -4.06 2.29 -23.84
N VAL A 73 -2.81 1.89 -23.56
CA VAL A 73 -1.65 2.11 -24.46
C VAL A 73 -1.43 0.93 -25.43
N LYS A 74 -2.23 -0.14 -25.32
CA LYS A 74 -2.29 -1.25 -26.29
C LYS A 74 -3.28 -0.95 -27.40
#